data_AF-A0A7J7N7W6-F1
#
_entry.id   AF-A0A7J7N7W6-F1
#
_cell.length_a   1.000
_cell.length_b   1.000
_cell.length_c   1.000
_cell.angle_alpha   90.00
_cell.angle_beta   90.00
_cell.angle_gamma   90.00
#
_symmetry.space_group_name_H-M   'P 1'
#
loop_
_entity.id
_entity.type
_entity.pdbx_description
1 polymer ?
#
loop_
_entity_poly.entity_id
_entity_poly.type
_entity_poly.pdbx_seq_one_letter_code
_entity_poly.pdbx_strand_id
1 'polypeptide(L)'
;MREEYEKLDKVVMSIWECCELLNEFIDESNPDLDEPQIEHLLQTAEAIRRDYPNENWLHLVGLIHDLGKILLHNNAALSKILTTTILPSTPSMEFTLKDMGLTM
;
A
#
# COMPACT_ATOMS: atom_id res chain seq x y z
N MET A 1 -6.78 12.43 3.53
CA MET A 1 -5.46 11.97 4.03
C MET A 1 -5.38 11.97 5.56
N ARG A 2 -4.91 13.00 6.30
CA ARG A 2 -4.74 12.86 7.78
C ARG A 2 -6.05 12.59 8.53
N GLU A 3 -7.07 13.41 8.31
CA GLU A 3 -8.41 13.25 8.92
C GLU A 3 -9.09 11.92 8.55
N GLU A 4 -8.67 11.30 7.46
CA GLU A 4 -9.25 10.09 6.91
C GLU A 4 -8.68 8.81 7.53
N TYR A 5 -7.40 8.84 7.93
CA TYR A 5 -6.69 7.69 8.51
C TYR A 5 -6.45 7.82 10.02
N GLU A 6 -6.65 9.00 10.64
CA GLU A 6 -6.44 9.21 12.08
C GLU A 6 -7.31 8.32 12.98
N LYS A 7 -8.46 7.88 12.48
CA LYS A 7 -9.43 7.07 13.23
C LYS A 7 -9.03 5.60 13.36
N LEU A 8 -8.08 5.14 12.54
CA LEU A 8 -7.59 3.75 12.52
C LEU A 8 -8.73 2.72 12.42
N ASP A 9 -9.77 3.03 11.64
CA ASP A 9 -11.04 2.28 11.58
C ASP A 9 -11.22 1.48 10.28
N LYS A 10 -10.14 1.30 9.52
CA LYS A 10 -10.19 0.71 8.16
C LYS A 10 -10.19 -0.80 8.17
N VAL A 11 -9.36 -1.38 9.03
CA VAL A 11 -9.16 -2.83 9.12
C VAL A 11 -8.50 -3.17 10.46
N VAL A 12 -8.78 -4.36 10.98
CA VAL A 12 -8.10 -4.93 12.14
C VAL A 12 -7.32 -6.15 11.66
N MET A 13 -6.00 -6.13 11.87
CA MET A 13 -5.09 -7.20 11.49
C MET A 13 -3.88 -7.20 12.42
N SER A 14 -3.23 -8.35 12.54
CA SER A 14 -1.95 -8.53 13.19
C SER A 14 -0.81 -7.95 12.36
N ILE A 15 0.34 -7.73 13.01
CA ILE A 15 1.56 -7.27 12.33
C ILE A 15 1.96 -8.22 11.20
N TRP A 16 1.85 -9.54 11.42
CA TRP A 16 2.24 -10.51 10.41
C TRP A 16 1.29 -10.52 9.21
N GLU A 17 -0.01 -10.36 9.42
CA GLU A 17 -0.97 -10.18 8.33
C GLU A 17 -0.68 -8.91 7.51
N CYS A 18 -0.22 -7.82 8.15
CA CYS A 18 0.28 -6.65 7.41
C CYS A 18 1.50 -6.99 6.54
N CYS A 19 2.46 -7.76 7.09
CA CYS A 19 3.64 -8.21 6.35
C CYS A 19 3.25 -9.07 5.15
N GLU A 20 2.33 -10.02 5.32
CA GLU A 20 1.87 -10.92 4.26
C GLU A 20 1.16 -10.16 3.13
N LEU A 21 0.39 -9.12 3.43
CA LEU A 21 -0.19 -8.24 2.40
C LEU A 21 0.89 -7.54 1.55
N LEU A 22 2.05 -7.23 2.15
CA LEU A 22 3.18 -6.62 1.45
C LEU A 22 4.02 -7.63 0.65
N ASN A 23 3.67 -8.92 0.66
CA ASN A 23 4.29 -9.93 -0.20
C ASN A 23 3.90 -9.76 -1.68
N GLU A 24 2.78 -9.10 -1.96
CA GLU A 24 2.28 -8.82 -3.31
C GLU A 24 2.55 -7.37 -3.75
N PHE A 25 3.32 -6.61 -2.95
CA PHE A 25 3.62 -5.20 -3.21
C PHE A 25 5.11 -5.01 -3.49
N ILE A 26 5.43 -4.41 -4.64
CA ILE A 26 6.78 -3.97 -5.00
C ILE A 26 6.77 -2.43 -4.97
N ASP A 27 7.76 -1.83 -4.30
CA ASP A 27 7.87 -0.38 -4.18
C ASP A 27 8.59 0.23 -5.39
N GLU A 28 7.83 0.61 -6.41
CA GLU A 28 8.36 1.23 -7.65
C GLU A 28 9.10 2.56 -7.40
N SER A 29 8.95 3.17 -6.22
CA SER A 29 9.67 4.40 -5.87
C SER A 29 11.11 4.14 -5.41
N ASN A 30 11.43 2.90 -5.03
CA ASN A 30 12.77 2.51 -4.61
C ASN A 30 13.54 1.90 -5.79
N PRO A 31 14.51 2.60 -6.39
CA PRO A 31 15.25 2.11 -7.55
C PRO A 31 16.23 0.96 -7.22
N ASP A 32 16.43 0.67 -5.94
CA ASP A 32 17.39 -0.33 -5.47
C ASP A 32 16.72 -1.68 -5.12
N LEU A 33 15.39 -1.75 -5.10
CA LEU A 33 14.62 -2.94 -4.71
C LEU A 33 13.69 -3.38 -5.85
N ASP A 34 13.80 -4.65 -6.25
CA ASP A 34 12.89 -5.31 -7.20
C ASP A 34 12.08 -6.43 -6.52
N GLU A 35 12.35 -6.71 -5.25
CA GLU A 35 11.71 -7.74 -4.44
C GLU A 35 10.41 -7.26 -3.75
N PRO A 36 9.55 -8.21 -3.32
CA PRO A 36 8.42 -7.90 -2.45
C PRO A 36 8.82 -7.14 -1.19
N GLN A 37 7.98 -6.18 -0.79
CA GLN A 37 8.23 -5.32 0.36
C GLN A 37 8.38 -6.09 1.68
N ILE A 38 7.77 -7.27 1.83
CA ILE A 38 7.99 -8.15 2.99
C ILE A 38 9.48 -8.55 3.15
N GLU A 39 10.20 -8.77 2.05
CA GLU A 39 11.62 -9.14 2.09
C GLU A 39 12.45 -8.00 2.68
N HIS A 40 12.21 -6.76 2.25
CA HIS A 40 12.86 -5.57 2.82
C HIS A 40 12.64 -5.45 4.33
N LEU A 41 11.43 -5.72 4.82
CA LEU A 41 11.13 -5.69 6.26
C LEU A 41 11.96 -6.72 7.03
N LEU A 42 12.03 -7.96 6.51
CA LEU A 42 12.79 -9.05 7.12
C LEU A 42 14.30 -8.81 7.04
N GLN A 43 14.81 -8.35 5.90
CA GLN A 43 16.22 -8.00 5.71
C GLN A 43 16.65 -6.89 6.68
N THR A 44 15.83 -5.85 6.83
CA THR A 44 16.09 -4.75 7.78
C THR A 44 16.10 -5.26 9.22
N ALA A 45 15.08 -6.02 9.61
CA ALA A 45 15.00 -6.60 10.95
C ALA A 45 16.19 -7.52 11.27
N GLU A 46 16.59 -8.39 10.34
CA GLU A 46 17.70 -9.32 10.53
C GLU A 46 19.07 -8.65 10.50
N ALA A 47 19.26 -7.61 9.68
CA ALA A 47 20.48 -6.80 9.70
C ALA A 47 20.64 -6.12 11.07
N ILE A 48 19.57 -5.51 11.59
CA ILE A 48 19.57 -4.92 12.93
C ILE A 48 19.80 -6.00 14.00
N ARG A 49 19.16 -7.16 13.88
CA ARG A 49 19.35 -8.26 14.84
C ARG A 49 20.80 -8.73 14.90
N ARG A 50 21.49 -8.78 13.76
CA ARG A 50 22.92 -9.12 13.70
C ARG A 50 23.79 -8.06 14.35
N ASP A 51 23.51 -6.79 14.09
CA ASP A 51 24.39 -5.68 14.51
C ASP A 51 24.10 -5.23 15.96
N TYR A 52 22.87 -5.43 16.44
CA TYR A 52 22.38 -5.06 17.78
C TYR A 52 21.64 -6.22 18.48
N PRO A 53 22.30 -7.35 18.79
CA PRO A 53 21.64 -8.59 19.19
C PRO A 53 20.84 -8.52 20.49
N ASN A 54 21.11 -7.54 21.37
CA ASN A 54 20.42 -7.38 22.65
C ASN A 54 19.28 -6.35 22.60
N GLU A 55 19.10 -5.65 21.48
CA GLU A 55 18.10 -4.58 21.33
C GLU A 55 16.85 -5.10 20.62
N ASN A 56 16.13 -6.03 21.24
CA ASN A 56 14.97 -6.71 20.63
C ASN A 56 13.90 -5.73 20.11
N TRP A 57 13.71 -4.60 20.79
CA TRP A 57 12.78 -3.56 20.36
C TRP A 57 13.20 -2.95 19.01
N LEU A 58 14.50 -2.85 18.74
CA LEU A 58 15.03 -2.29 17.50
C LEU A 58 14.85 -3.27 16.34
N HIS A 59 14.91 -4.58 16.61
CA HIS A 59 14.59 -5.61 15.62
C HIS A 59 13.13 -5.46 15.17
N LEU A 60 12.23 -5.27 16.14
CA LEU A 60 10.82 -5.03 15.87
C LEU A 60 10.61 -3.72 15.09
N VAL A 61 11.30 -2.64 15.45
CA VAL A 61 11.26 -1.38 14.69
C VAL A 61 11.64 -1.61 13.23
N GLY A 62 12.71 -2.37 12.97
CA GLY A 62 13.11 -2.78 11.62
C GLY A 62 12.02 -3.53 10.87
N LEU A 63 11.29 -4.42 11.55
CA LEU A 63 10.20 -5.18 10.94
C LEU A 63 8.98 -4.30 10.61
N ILE A 64 8.65 -3.31 11.46
CA ILE A 64 7.38 -2.56 11.34
C ILE A 64 7.50 -1.22 10.61
N HIS A 65 8.72 -0.73 10.34
CA HIS A 65 8.95 0.65 9.91
C HIS A 65 8.16 1.07 8.66
N ASP A 66 8.01 0.16 7.71
CA ASP A 66 7.41 0.41 6.40
C ASP A 66 6.00 -0.18 6.23
N LEU A 67 5.37 -0.68 7.31
CA LEU A 67 4.02 -1.26 7.24
C LEU A 67 2.94 -0.26 6.78
N GLY A 68 3.20 1.05 6.85
CA GLY A 68 2.31 2.06 6.30
C GLY A 68 2.08 1.93 4.78
N LYS A 69 2.96 1.22 4.06
CA LYS A 69 2.84 0.97 2.62
C LYS A 69 1.61 0.13 2.25
N ILE A 70 0.95 -0.54 3.22
CA ILE A 70 -0.34 -1.22 2.98
C ILE A 70 -1.42 -0.27 2.43
N LEU A 71 -1.29 1.04 2.67
CA LEU A 71 -2.22 2.04 2.13
C LEU A 71 -2.13 2.17 0.60
N LEU A 72 -1.01 1.75 0.01
CA LEU A 72 -0.77 1.76 -1.44
C LEU A 72 -1.09 0.41 -2.09
N HIS A 73 -1.34 -0.62 -1.29
CA HIS A 73 -1.60 -1.96 -1.79
C HIS A 73 -3.01 -2.05 -2.42
N ASN A 74 -3.10 -2.67 -3.60
CA ASN A 74 -4.29 -2.62 -4.48
C ASN A 74 -5.45 -3.54 -4.03
N ASN A 75 -5.51 -3.86 -2.73
CA ASN A 75 -6.57 -4.69 -2.18
C ASN A 75 -7.90 -3.91 -2.20
N ALA A 76 -8.92 -4.49 -2.83
CA ALA A 76 -10.25 -3.89 -3.02
C ALA A 76 -10.96 -3.49 -1.71
N ALA A 77 -10.50 -4.00 -0.55
CA ALA A 77 -10.97 -3.57 0.76
C ALA A 77 -10.38 -2.21 1.22
N LEU A 78 -9.17 -1.86 0.77
CA LEU A 78 -8.48 -0.59 1.08
C LEU A 78 -8.56 0.44 -0.06
N SER A 79 -8.79 -0.02 -1.31
CA SER A 79 -8.89 0.86 -2.48
C SER A 79 -10.03 1.89 -2.41
N LYS A 80 -11.10 1.60 -1.65
CA LYS A 80 -12.21 2.54 -1.40
C LYS A 80 -11.81 3.79 -0.61
N ILE A 81 -10.67 3.75 0.07
CA ILE A 81 -10.20 4.89 0.87
C ILE A 81 -9.49 5.90 -0.06
N LEU A 82 -8.63 5.43 -0.98
CA LEU A 82 -7.99 6.31 -1.96
C LEU A 82 -8.95 6.97 -2.96
N THR A 83 -10.08 6.35 -3.28
CA THR A 83 -11.00 6.91 -4.30
C THR A 83 -11.86 8.07 -3.80
N THR A 84 -11.96 8.32 -2.49
CA THR A 84 -12.88 9.37 -1.95
C THR A 84 -12.25 10.77 -1.93
N THR A 85 -10.93 10.90 -2.11
CA THR A 85 -10.27 12.23 -2.17
C THR A 85 -10.04 12.72 -3.60
N ILE A 86 -10.23 11.89 -4.63
CA ILE A 86 -10.27 12.35 -6.03
C ILE A 86 -11.72 12.67 -6.36
N LEU A 87 -12.14 13.91 -6.09
CA LEU A 87 -13.36 14.46 -6.67
C LEU A 87 -13.33 14.29 -8.20
N PRO A 88 -14.46 13.98 -8.83
CA PRO A 88 -14.56 13.81 -10.26
C PRO A 88 -14.35 15.16 -10.93
N SER A 89 -13.25 15.35 -11.63
CA SER A 89 -13.22 16.36 -12.69
C SER A 89 -14.12 15.87 -13.83
N THR A 90 -15.38 16.27 -13.77
CA THR A 90 -16.35 16.43 -14.87
C THR A 90 -16.56 15.24 -15.83
N PRO A 91 -17.78 14.69 -15.94
CA PRO A 91 -18.13 13.84 -17.07
C PRO A 91 -18.43 14.74 -18.27
N SER A 92 -17.50 14.80 -19.22
CA SER A 92 -17.80 15.30 -20.56
C SER A 92 -17.09 14.43 -21.58
N MET A 93 -17.66 13.25 -21.82
CA MET A 93 -17.61 12.62 -23.14
C MET A 93 -19.05 12.36 -23.55
N GLU A 94 -19.61 13.31 -24.29
CA GLU A 94 -20.73 13.05 -25.20
C GLU A 94 -20.29 11.96 -26.17
N PHE A 95 -20.78 10.73 -26.00
CA PHE A 95 -20.85 9.79 -27.10
C PHE A 95 -22.08 10.16 -27.93
N THR A 96 -21.85 10.72 -29.12
CA THR A 96 -22.95 10.95 -30.07
C THR A 96 -23.34 9.63 -30.73
N LEU A 97 -24.63 9.44 -31.02
CA LEU A 97 -25.21 8.26 -31.69
C LEU A 97 -24.57 7.92 -33.06
N LYS A 98 -23.65 8.75 -33.57
CA LYS A 98 -22.85 8.46 -34.78
C LYS A 98 -21.71 7.46 -34.53
N ASP A 99 -21.23 7.32 -33.30
CA ASP A 99 -20.05 6.51 -32.97
C ASP A 99 -20.36 5.01 -32.77
N MET A 100 -21.64 4.62 -32.83
CA MET A 100 -22.10 3.22 -32.73
C MET A 100 -22.39 2.56 -34.09
N GLY A 101 -21.99 3.17 -35.21
CA GLY A 101 -22.00 2.51 -36.52
C GLY A 101 -23.39 2.13 -37.07
N LEU A 102 -24.46 2.76 -36.61
CA LEU A 102 -25.80 2.60 -37.17
C LEU A 102 -26.12 3.79 -38.08
N THR A 103 -26.08 3.54 -39.39
CA THR A 103 -26.50 4.47 -40.43
C THR A 103 -28.01 4.73 -40.43
N MET A 104 -28.38 5.98 -40.65
CA MET A 104 -29.29 6.37 -41.74
C MET A 104 -28.73 7.58 -42.45
#